data_AF-A0A7W4WER6-F1
#
_entry.id   AF-A0A7W4WER6-F1
#
_cell.length_a   1.000
_cell.length_b   1.000
_cell.length_c   1.000
_cell.angle_alpha   90.00
_cell.angle_beta   90.00
_cell.angle_gamma   90.00
#
_symmetry.space_group_name_H-M   'P 1'
#
loop_
_entity.id
_entity.type
_entity.pdbx_description
1 polymer ?
#
loop_
_entity_poly.entity_id
_entity_poly.type
_entity_poly.pdbx_seq_one_letter_code
_entity_poly.pdbx_strand_id
1 'polypeptide(L)' 'MESRYLKIEIREDTLALLLLQRRLVAEELRGLTPRARRQLRRLLLNSLLTPSIRS' A
#
# COMPACT_ATOMS: atom_id res chain seq x y z
N MET A 1 22.10 -14.31 -4.90
CA MET A 1 21.52 -13.67 -3.69
C MET A 1 20.23 -12.98 -4.14
N GLU A 2 19.12 -13.70 -4.16
CA GLU A 2 17.82 -13.12 -4.52
C GLU A 2 17.30 -12.34 -3.31
N SER A 3 17.40 -11.01 -3.36
CA SER A 3 16.66 -10.16 -2.45
C SER A 3 15.18 -10.45 -2.66
N ARG A 4 14.58 -11.19 -1.71
CA ARG A 4 13.17 -11.58 -1.64
C ARG A 4 12.29 -10.34 -1.58
N TYR A 5 11.95 -9.77 -2.73
CA TYR A 5 10.96 -8.72 -2.81
C TYR A 5 9.57 -9.36 -2.64
N LEU A 6 8.78 -8.79 -1.73
CA LEU A 6 7.39 -9.19 -1.53
C LEU A 6 6.55 -8.53 -2.62
N LYS A 7 6.01 -9.31 -3.57
CA LYS A 7 5.02 -8.81 -4.52
C LYS A 7 3.67 -8.70 -3.80
N ILE A 8 3.11 -7.50 -3.73
CA ILE A 8 1.76 -7.27 -3.21
C ILE A 8 0.91 -6.77 -4.37
N GLU A 9 -0.20 -7.46 -4.64
CA GLU A 9 -1.19 -7.06 -5.63
C GLU A 9 -2.45 -6.58 -4.88
N ILE A 10 -2.96 -5.42 -5.25
CA ILE A 10 -4.22 -4.88 -4.74
C ILE A 10 -5.10 -4.45 -5.91
N ARG A 11 -6.41 -4.36 -5.69
CA ARG A 11 -7.34 -3.85 -6.69
C ARG A 11 -7.18 -2.34 -6.86
N GLU A 12 -7.44 -1.86 -8.08
CA GLU A 12 -7.29 -0.45 -8.44
C GLU A 12 -8.22 0.48 -7.64
N ASP A 13 -9.45 0.05 -7.37
CA ASP A 13 -10.42 0.77 -6.53
C ASP A 13 -9.91 0.94 -5.08
N THR A 14 -9.30 -0.10 -4.52
CA THR A 14 -8.63 -0.01 -3.21
C THR A 14 -7.46 0.98 -3.24
N LEU A 15 -6.65 1.00 -4.29
CA LEU A 15 -5.56 1.96 -4.44
C LEU A 15 -6.09 3.40 -4.51
N ALA A 16 -7.14 3.62 -5.31
CA ALA A 16 -7.79 4.92 -5.44
C ALA A 16 -8.34 5.41 -4.08
N LEU A 17 -8.98 4.53 -3.29
CA LEU A 17 -9.45 4.85 -1.94
C LEU A 17 -8.31 5.24 -0.99
N LEU A 18 -7.19 4.53 -1.02
CA LEU A 18 -6.03 4.83 -0.17
C LEU A 18 -5.42 6.20 -0.50
N LEU A 19 -5.37 6.55 -1.78
CA LEU A 19 -4.93 7.85 -2.28
C LEU A 19 -5.91 8.97 -1.90
N LEU A 20 -7.21 8.77 -2.14
CA LEU A 20 -8.28 9.71 -1.84
C LEU A 20 -8.33 10.08 -0.36
N GLN A 21 -8.15 9.11 0.53
CA GLN A 21 -8.13 9.32 1.98
C GLN A 21 -6.84 10.00 2.48
N ARG A 22 -5.92 10.39 1.60
CA ARG A 22 -4.58 10.91 1.92
C ARG A 22 -3.79 9.99 2.85
N ARG A 23 -4.10 8.69 2.84
CA ARG A 23 -3.40 7.68 3.64
C ARG A 23 -2.11 7.23 2.95
N LEU A 24 -1.99 7.51 1.66
CA LEU A 24 -0.83 7.19 0.84
C LEU A 24 -0.40 8.43 0.04
N VAL A 25 0.80 8.93 0.28
CA VAL A 25 1.37 10.09 -0.43
C VAL A 25 2.32 9.64 -1.54
N ALA A 26 2.59 10.50 -2.53
CA ALA A 26 3.42 10.16 -3.68
C ALA A 26 4.84 9.66 -3.30
N GLU A 27 5.45 10.23 -2.25
CA GLU A 27 6.77 9.77 -1.80
C GLU A 27 6.74 8.36 -1.21
N GLU A 28 5.62 7.99 -0.58
CA GLU A 28 5.42 6.68 0.03
C GLU A 28 5.21 5.61 -1.03
N LEU A 29 4.44 5.95 -2.07
CA LEU A 29 4.27 5.12 -3.28
C LEU A 29 5.58 4.81 -3.97
N ARG A 30 6.47 5.80 -4.09
CA ARG A 30 7.78 5.61 -4.72
C ARG A 30 8.72 4.76 -3.86
N GLY A 31 8.45 4.58 -2.57
CA GLY A 31 9.25 3.71 -1.70
C GLY A 31 10.73 4.12 -1.60
N LEU A 32 11.05 5.41 -1.81
CA LEU A 32 12.43 5.89 -1.92
C LEU A 32 13.21 5.75 -0.61
N THR A 33 12.52 5.80 0.52
CA THR A 33 13.13 5.63 1.85
C THR A 33 12.70 4.30 2.52
N PRO A 34 13.52 3.72 3.41
CA PRO A 34 13.11 2.56 4.21
C PRO A 34 11.84 2.81 5.03
N ARG A 35 11.63 4.05 5.48
CA ARG A 35 10.41 4.46 6.18
C ARG A 35 9.19 4.41 5.26
N ALA A 36 9.28 5.01 4.08
CA ALA A 36 8.25 4.97 3.04
C ALA A 36 7.86 3.53 2.69
N ARG A 37 8.84 2.65 2.46
CA ARG A 37 8.58 1.22 2.16
C ARG A 37 7.84 0.49 3.27
N ARG A 38 8.21 0.74 4.54
CA ARG A 38 7.53 0.14 5.70
C ARG A 38 6.10 0.63 5.83
N GLN A 39 5.88 1.92 5.62
CA GLN A 39 4.54 2.51 5.69
C GLN A 39 3.64 2.04 4.56
N LEU A 40 4.14 2.05 3.32
CA LEU A 40 3.48 1.47 2.15
C LEU A 40 3.08 0.01 2.41
N ARG A 41 4.01 -0.83 2.89
CA ARG A 41 3.73 -2.22 3.23
C ARG A 41 2.63 -2.35 4.28
N ARG A 42 2.65 -1.54 5.34
CA ARG A 42 1.64 -1.56 6.41
C ARG A 42 0.25 -1.20 5.87
N LEU A 43 0.16 -0.15 5.05
CA LEU A 43 -1.09 0.29 4.46
C LEU A 43 -1.68 -0.75 3.51
N LEU A 44 -0.84 -1.31 2.63
CA LEU A 44 -1.27 -2.35 1.69
C LEU A 44 -1.73 -3.61 2.42
N LEU A 45 -0.97 -4.10 3.41
CA LEU A 45 -1.38 -5.25 4.22
C LEU A 45 -2.69 -4.99 4.97
N ASN A 46 -2.87 -3.81 5.55
CA ASN A 46 -4.11 -3.45 6.22
C ASN A 46 -5.30 -3.41 5.25
N SER A 47 -5.09 -2.96 4.01
CA SER A 47 -6.15 -2.93 2.99
C SER A 47 -6.58 -4.32 2.53
N LEU A 48 -5.69 -5.32 2.62
CA LEU A 48 -6.01 -6.73 2.34
C LEU A 48 -6.76 -7.40 3.49
N LEU A 49 -6.44 -7.02 4.73
CA LEU A 49 -7.05 -7.59 5.94
C LEU A 49 -8.39 -6.94 6.31
N THR A 50 -8.63 -5.71 5.87
CA THR A 50 -9.90 -5.02 6.09
C THR A 50 -10.85 -5.47 4.99
N PRO A 51 -11.91 -6.24 5.27
CA PRO A 51 -12.92 -6.53 4.27
C PRO A 51 -13.46 -5.19 3.77
N SER A 52 -13.35 -4.97 2.46
CA SER A 52 -13.98 -3.84 1.77
C SER A 52 -15.41 -3.73 2.30
N ILE A 53 -15.65 -2.68 3.09
CA ILE A 53 -17.00 -2.28 3.47
C ILE A 53 -17.61 -1.84 2.15
N ARG A 54 -18.36 -2.76 1.53
CA ARG A 54 -19.19 -2.47 0.37
C ARG A 54 -20.26 -1.52 0.85
N SER A 55 -20.18 -0.28 0.39
CA SER A 55 -21.26 0.71 0.38
C SER A 55 -21.67 0.92 -1.05
#